data_AF-A0A8T4NSP0-F1
#
_entry.id   AF-A0A8T4NSP0-F1
#
_cell.length_a   1.000
_cell.length_b   1.000
_cell.length_c   1.000
_cell.angle_alpha   90.00
_cell.angle_beta   90.00
_cell.angle_gamma   90.00
#
_symmetry.space_group_name_H-M   'P 1'
#
loop_
_entity.id
_entity.type
_entity.pdbx_description
1 polymer ?
#
loop_
_entity_poly.entity_id
_entity_poly.type
_entity_poly.pdbx_seq_one_letter_code
_entity_poly.pdbx_strand_id
1 'polypeptide(L)'
;MVNSFGLHKRRPDNHRKLKKFFDKFVIAFLIPLAHTFHLLKIWPYRDASKISKISWSSFIVFSLFWPVYGIIHKEKLIIIMYVFLFVIQAIIVLGGFLYG
;
A
#
# COMPACT_ATOMS: atom_id res chain seq x y z
N MET A 1 -19.19 39.39 -36.90
CA MET A 1 -19.49 37.96 -37.13
C MET A 1 -19.16 37.19 -35.86
N VAL A 2 -20.18 36.62 -35.24
CA VAL A 2 -20.11 35.90 -33.97
C VAL A 2 -19.59 34.49 -34.24
N ASN A 3 -18.40 34.15 -33.73
CA ASN A 3 -18.01 32.75 -33.60
C ASN A 3 -18.37 32.30 -32.18
N SER A 4 -19.47 31.56 -32.08
CA SER A 4 -19.89 30.84 -30.89
C SER A 4 -18.84 29.77 -30.58
N PHE A 5 -17.85 30.14 -29.77
CA PHE A 5 -17.01 29.17 -29.07
C PHE A 5 -17.92 28.42 -28.11
N GLY A 6 -18.44 27.29 -28.59
CA GLY A 6 -19.33 26.40 -27.88
C GLY A 6 -18.75 26.12 -26.50
N LEU A 7 -19.52 26.51 -25.49
CA LEU A 7 -19.33 26.08 -24.12
C LEU A 7 -19.36 24.55 -24.13
N HIS A 8 -18.19 23.91 -24.22
CA HIS A 8 -18.04 22.51 -23.92
C HIS A 8 -18.30 22.38 -22.42
N LYS A 9 -19.58 22.25 -22.05
CA LYS A 9 -20.05 21.87 -20.73
C LYS A 9 -19.36 20.54 -20.44
N ARG A 10 -18.21 20.59 -19.77
CA ARG A 10 -17.53 19.40 -19.24
C ARG A 10 -18.55 18.75 -18.33
N ARG A 11 -19.17 17.65 -18.77
CA ARG A 11 -20.06 16.84 -17.93
C ARG A 11 -19.28 16.51 -16.66
N PRO A 12 -19.89 16.59 -15.46
CA PRO A 12 -19.22 16.11 -14.25
C PRO A 12 -18.84 14.65 -14.48
N ASP A 13 -17.54 14.40 -14.60
CA ASP A 13 -16.96 13.11 -14.96
C ASP A 13 -16.88 12.24 -13.71
N ASN A 14 -18.03 11.77 -13.26
CA ASN A 14 -18.15 10.88 -12.09
C ASN A 14 -17.23 9.66 -12.22
N HIS A 15 -17.03 9.20 -13.45
CA HIS A 15 -16.08 8.14 -13.81
C HIS A 15 -14.62 8.46 -13.43
N ARG A 16 -14.19 9.73 -13.53
CA ARG A 16 -12.82 10.16 -13.18
C ARG A 16 -12.64 10.28 -11.67
N LYS A 17 -13.69 10.68 -10.94
CA LYS A 17 -13.68 10.71 -9.47
C LYS A 17 -13.66 9.29 -8.90
N LEU A 18 -14.48 8.38 -9.44
CA LEU A 18 -14.51 6.97 -9.03
C LEU A 18 -13.18 6.28 -9.34
N LYS A 19 -12.60 6.51 -10.52
CA LYS A 19 -11.27 5.97 -10.87
C LYS A 19 -10.20 6.42 -9.88
N LYS A 20 -10.12 7.73 -9.60
CA LYS A 20 -9.15 8.28 -8.62
C LYS A 20 -9.37 7.75 -7.20
N PHE A 21 -10.62 7.53 -6.80
CA PHE A 21 -10.94 6.91 -5.51
C PHE A 21 -10.49 5.45 -5.47
N PHE A 22 -10.81 4.68 -6.51
CA PHE A 22 -10.44 3.27 -6.61
C PHE A 22 -8.93 3.09 -6.63
N ASP A 23 -8.20 3.89 -7.42
CA ASP A 23 -6.74 3.88 -7.46
C ASP A 23 -6.16 4.15 -6.06
N LYS A 24 -6.68 5.15 -5.35
CA LYS A 24 -6.24 5.47 -3.98
C LYS A 24 -6.58 4.36 -2.99
N PHE A 25 -7.78 3.78 -3.08
CA PHE A 25 -8.27 2.77 -2.15
C PHE A 25 -7.53 1.44 -2.33
N VAL A 26 -7.37 0.98 -3.57
CA VAL A 26 -6.65 -0.26 -3.86
C VAL A 26 -5.21 -0.18 -3.40
N ILE A 27 -4.51 0.92 -3.70
CA ILE A 27 -3.11 1.09 -3.29
C ILE A 27 -3.01 1.14 -1.76
N ALA A 28 -3.84 1.95 -1.11
CA ALA A 28 -3.73 2.14 0.33
C ALA A 28 -4.19 0.94 1.17
N PHE A 29 -5.14 0.13 0.67
CA PHE A 29 -5.78 -0.92 1.47
C PHE A 29 -5.49 -2.34 0.98
N LEU A 30 -5.47 -2.59 -0.32
CA LEU A 30 -5.36 -3.95 -0.84
C LEU A 30 -3.96 -4.52 -0.63
N ILE A 31 -2.92 -3.69 -0.85
CA ILE A 31 -1.52 -4.10 -0.69
C ILE A 31 -1.22 -4.47 0.77
N PRO A 32 -1.56 -3.64 1.78
CA PRO A 32 -1.32 -4.02 3.16
C PRO A 32 -2.21 -5.17 3.63
N LEU A 33 -3.46 -5.26 3.15
CA LEU A 33 -4.34 -6.37 3.50
C LEU A 33 -3.77 -7.72 3.03
N ALA A 34 -3.17 -7.76 1.83
CA ALA A 34 -2.45 -8.94 1.34
C ALA A 34 -1.31 -9.39 2.26
N HIS A 35 -0.58 -8.43 2.86
CA HIS A 35 0.47 -8.72 3.82
C HIS A 35 -0.11 -9.22 5.15
N THR A 36 -1.22 -8.64 5.62
CA THR A 36 -1.92 -9.08 6.82
C THR A 36 -2.39 -10.54 6.73
N PHE A 37 -2.80 -11.03 5.55
CA PHE A 37 -3.18 -12.45 5.40
C PHE A 37 -2.04 -13.42 5.71
N HIS A 38 -0.77 -13.03 5.53
CA HIS A 38 0.37 -13.87 5.91
C HIS A 38 0.47 -14.05 7.44
N LEU A 39 0.05 -13.04 8.22
CA LEU A 39 0.02 -13.12 9.68
C LEU A 39 -0.94 -14.20 10.19
N LEU A 40 -2.05 -14.45 9.48
CA LEU A 40 -3.05 -15.44 9.86
C LEU A 40 -2.53 -16.88 9.79
N LYS A 41 -1.43 -17.14 9.06
CA LYS A 41 -0.77 -18.44 9.07
C LYS A 41 0.25 -18.55 10.19
N ILE A 42 1.03 -17.48 10.42
CA ILE A 42 2.17 -17.52 11.34
C ILE A 42 1.71 -17.58 12.81
N TRP A 43 0.78 -16.72 13.21
CA TRP A 43 0.46 -16.56 14.63
C TRP A 43 -0.49 -17.63 15.21
N PRO A 44 -1.59 -18.01 14.53
CA PRO A 44 -2.48 -19.05 15.02
C PRO A 44 -1.88 -20.45 14.89
N TYR A 45 -1.23 -20.77 13.77
CA TYR A 45 -0.69 -22.11 13.52
C TYR A 45 0.74 -22.28 14.03
N ARG A 46 1.38 -21.20 14.50
CA ARG A 46 2.78 -21.21 14.95
C ARG A 46 3.71 -21.84 13.90
N ASP A 47 3.42 -21.55 12.62
CA ASP A 47 4.18 -22.09 11.50
C ASP A 47 4.60 -20.96 10.56
N ALA A 48 5.91 -20.72 10.53
CA ALA A 48 6.56 -19.79 9.64
C ALA A 48 7.54 -20.46 8.67
N SER A 49 7.47 -21.79 8.51
CA SER A 49 8.39 -22.58 7.66
C SER A 49 8.41 -22.14 6.19
N LYS A 50 7.32 -21.52 5.72
CA LYS A 50 7.15 -21.08 4.32
C LYS A 50 7.53 -19.62 4.08
N ILE A 51 7.98 -18.89 5.09
CA ILE A 51 8.39 -17.49 4.92
C ILE A 51 9.90 -17.34 4.88
N SER A 52 10.39 -16.61 3.88
CA SER A 52 11.81 -16.28 3.76
C SER A 52 12.17 -15.11 4.67
N LYS A 53 12.85 -15.40 5.79
CA LYS A 53 13.32 -14.39 6.77
C LYS A 53 14.12 -13.27 6.09
N ILE A 54 14.98 -13.61 5.14
CA ILE A 54 15.79 -12.65 4.37
C ILE A 54 14.90 -11.74 3.52
N SER A 55 13.93 -12.30 2.79
CA SER A 55 13.04 -11.51 1.94
C SER A 55 12.21 -10.52 2.76
N TRP A 56 11.64 -10.98 3.87
CA TRP A 56 10.81 -10.13 4.74
C TRP A 56 11.64 -9.05 5.46
N SER A 57 12.86 -9.36 5.87
CA SER A 57 13.78 -8.36 6.43
C SER A 57 14.18 -7.30 5.41
N SER A 58 14.43 -7.70 4.16
CA SER A 58 14.70 -6.77 3.05
C SER A 58 13.51 -5.86 2.77
N PHE A 59 12.28 -6.38 2.83
CA PHE A 59 11.08 -5.55 2.67
C PHE A 59 10.95 -4.48 3.75
N ILE A 60 11.32 -4.76 5.00
CA ILE A 60 11.35 -3.75 6.07
C ILE A 60 12.27 -2.60 5.67
N VAL A 61 13.50 -2.93 5.23
CA VAL A 61 14.49 -1.94 4.80
C VAL A 61 13.95 -1.11 3.63
N PHE A 62 13.37 -1.74 2.61
CA PHE A 62 12.78 -1.03 1.48
C PHE A 62 11.59 -0.15 1.88
N SER A 63 10.76 -0.61 2.82
CA SER A 63 9.61 0.14 3.33
C SER A 63 10.00 1.41 4.08
N LEU A 64 11.26 1.55 4.52
CA LEU A 64 11.77 2.79 5.12
C LEU A 64 12.14 3.87 4.10
N PHE A 65 12.52 3.50 2.87
CA PHE A 65 12.89 4.47 1.83
C PHE A 65 11.67 5.17 1.22
N TRP A 66 10.54 4.46 1.10
CA TRP A 66 9.35 5.00 0.45
C TRP A 66 8.65 6.15 1.19
N PRO A 67 8.57 6.18 2.54
CA PRO A 67 8.10 7.34 3.28
C PRO A 67 8.91 8.60 2.95
N VAL A 68 10.24 8.49 2.81
CA VAL A 68 11.10 9.61 2.42
C VAL A 68 10.71 10.12 1.02
N TYR A 69 10.54 9.21 0.06
CA TYR A 69 10.05 9.54 -1.27
C TYR A 69 8.68 10.25 -1.21
N GLY A 70 7.74 9.73 -0.42
CA GLY A 70 6.41 10.29 -0.24
C GLY A 70 6.43 11.68 0.39
N ILE A 71 7.35 11.95 1.32
CA ILE A 71 7.55 13.28 1.91
C ILE A 71 8.05 14.26 0.84
N ILE A 72 9.08 13.89 0.07
CA ILE A 72 9.66 14.73 -0.99
C ILE A 72 8.61 15.09 -2.05
N HIS A 73 7.81 14.13 -2.48
CA HIS A 73 6.79 14.30 -3.53
C HIS A 73 5.42 14.74 -2.99
N LYS A 74 5.28 14.95 -1.68
CA LYS A 74 4.02 15.32 -0.99
C LYS A 74 2.87 14.31 -1.19
N GLU A 75 3.22 13.04 -1.39
CA GLU A 75 2.30 11.92 -1.59
C GLU A 75 1.91 11.25 -0.27
N LYS A 76 0.92 11.83 0.42
CA LYS A 76 0.47 11.36 1.75
C LYS A 76 0.09 9.88 1.80
N LEU A 77 -0.52 9.36 0.72
CA LEU A 77 -0.94 7.97 0.65
C LEU A 77 0.25 6.99 0.67
N ILE A 78 1.35 7.34 -0.01
CA ILE A 78 2.56 6.51 -0.04
C ILE A 78 3.14 6.42 1.38
N ILE A 79 3.21 7.55 2.09
CA ILE A 79 3.69 7.59 3.47
C ILE A 79 2.85 6.68 4.37
N ILE A 80 1.52 6.84 4.37
CA ILE A 80 0.62 6.05 5.23
C ILE A 80 0.73 4.56 4.91
N MET A 81 0.70 4.20 3.62
CA MET A 81 0.78 2.81 3.18
C MET A 81 2.08 2.14 3.62
N TYR A 82 3.23 2.79 3.41
CA TYR A 82 4.52 2.19 3.73
C TYR A 82 4.85 2.17 5.22
N VAL A 83 4.34 3.15 5.99
CA VAL A 83 4.41 3.08 7.46
C VAL A 83 3.60 1.89 7.98
N PHE A 84 2.40 1.67 7.46
CA PHE A 84 1.57 0.54 7.86
C PHE A 84 2.18 -0.81 7.42
N LEU A 85 2.73 -0.88 6.20
CA LEU A 85 3.47 -2.05 5.73
C LEU A 85 4.70 -2.35 6.57
N PHE A 86 5.46 -1.33 6.99
CA PHE A 86 6.61 -1.51 7.87
C PHE A 86 6.20 -2.22 9.17
N VAL A 87 5.10 -1.81 9.80
CA VAL A 87 4.59 -2.46 11.01
C VAL A 87 4.20 -3.91 10.75
N ILE A 88 3.42 -4.18 9.69
CA ILE A 88 3.01 -5.55 9.35
C ILE A 88 4.23 -6.44 9.07
N GLN A 89 5.18 -5.96 8.27
CA GLN A 89 6.38 -6.70 7.91
C GLN A 89 7.26 -6.96 9.15
N ALA A 90 7.37 -6.02 10.08
CA ALA A 90 8.05 -6.24 11.36
C ALA A 90 7.41 -7.38 12.15
N ILE A 91 6.08 -7.42 12.23
CA ILE A 91 5.34 -8.51 12.89
C ILE A 91 5.59 -9.86 12.17
N ILE A 92 5.63 -9.87 10.84
CA ILE A 92 5.92 -11.08 10.04
C ILE A 92 7.33 -11.58 10.31
N VAL A 93 8.33 -10.69 10.30
CA VAL A 93 9.73 -11.04 10.60
C VAL A 93 9.85 -11.60 12.01
N LEU A 94 9.23 -10.96 13.00
CA LEU A 94 9.19 -11.46 14.38
C LEU A 94 8.60 -12.88 14.45
N GLY A 95 7.46 -13.10 13.81
CA GLY A 95 6.87 -14.45 13.75
C GLY A 95 7.73 -15.46 12.99
N GLY A 96 8.49 -15.01 11.98
CA GLY A 96 9.44 -15.84 11.22
C GLY A 96 10.66 -16.30 12.00
N PHE A 97 11.16 -15.48 12.91
CA PHE A 97 12.18 -15.90 13.88
C PHE A 97 11.56 -16.70 15.04
N LEU A 98 10.30 -16.40 15.38
CA LEU A 98 9.42 -17.10 16.31
C LEU A 98 9.26 -18.61 16.05
N TYR A 99 8.80 -18.88 14.83
CA TYR A 99 8.07 -20.08 14.47
C TYR A 99 8.56 -20.75 13.18
N GLY A 100 9.77 -20.41 12.72
CA GLY A 100 10.32 -20.93 11.46
C GLY A 100 11.83 -20.99 11.43
#